data_AF-A0A4D4JSM6-F1
#
_entry.id   AF-A0A4D4JSM6-F1
#
_cell.length_a   1.000
_cell.length_b   1.000
_cell.length_c   1.000
_cell.angle_alpha   90.00
_cell.angle_beta   90.00
_cell.angle_gamma   90.00
#
_symmetry.space_group_name_H-M   'P 1'
#
loop_
_entity.id
_entity.type
_entity.pdbx_description
1 polymer ?
#
loop_
_entity_poly.entity_id
_entity_poly.type
_entity_poly.pdbx_seq_one_letter_code
_entity_poly.pdbx_strand_id
1 'polypeptide(L)'
;MPLALLIVVLLFLQWPLRDWLGAGSSKANDLAQAMFALYVAVALRHAARRDAHLVSRPDLTHAGGRWLRTLRGVGAPLAILPWALFVCWQGTPMVWRSVRGLESFPETANPGYFVVKVALLLLAALLALQSLVDLWRAVRQAAASTGGNTP
;
A
#
# COMPACT_ATOMS: atom_id res chain seq x y z
N MET A 1 17.24 -2.27 0.86
CA MET A 1 15.96 -2.83 0.37
C MET A 1 16.27 -3.93 -0.65
N PRO A 2 16.52 -5.19 -0.22
CA PRO A 2 16.99 -6.27 -1.11
C PRO A 2 15.99 -6.60 -2.23
N LEU A 3 14.69 -6.41 -1.98
CA LEU A 3 13.63 -6.66 -2.95
C LEU A 3 13.67 -5.65 -4.12
N ALA A 4 14.01 -4.39 -3.85
CA ALA A 4 14.17 -3.39 -4.91
C ALA A 4 15.34 -3.74 -5.85
N LEU A 5 16.45 -4.22 -5.30
CA LEU A 5 17.59 -4.69 -6.09
C LEU A 5 17.22 -5.90 -6.96
N LEU A 6 16.46 -6.84 -6.40
CA LEU A 6 15.95 -7.99 -7.16
C LEU A 6 15.06 -7.55 -8.34
N ILE A 7 14.16 -6.60 -8.12
CA ILE A 7 13.30 -6.06 -9.21
C ILE A 7 14.16 -5.41 -10.29
N VAL A 8 15.14 -4.58 -9.91
CA VAL A 8 16.04 -3.92 -10.87
C VAL A 8 16.80 -4.95 -11.70
N VAL A 9 17.33 -6.00 -11.07
CA VAL A 9 18.01 -7.09 -11.77
C VAL A 9 17.05 -7.81 -12.72
N LEU A 10 15.84 -8.15 -12.28
CA LEU A 10 14.85 -8.84 -13.11
C LEU A 10 14.42 -8.00 -14.32
N LEU A 11 14.19 -6.69 -14.13
CA LEU A 11 13.85 -5.76 -15.21
C LEU A 11 15.01 -5.61 -16.20
N PHE A 12 16.24 -5.48 -15.69
CA PHE A 12 17.42 -5.37 -16.55
C PHE A 12 17.63 -6.65 -17.36
N LEU A 13 17.40 -7.82 -16.76
CA LEU A 13 17.58 -9.13 -17.40
C LEU A 13 16.58 -9.36 -18.55
N GLN A 14 15.46 -8.63 -18.61
CA GLN A 14 14.49 -8.75 -19.70
C GLN A 14 15.11 -8.44 -21.08
N TRP A 15 15.99 -7.44 -21.15
CA TRP A 15 16.66 -7.02 -22.38
C TRP A 15 17.62 -8.09 -22.93
N PRO A 16 18.61 -8.61 -22.19
CA PRO A 16 19.49 -9.66 -22.68
C PRO A 16 18.75 -10.99 -22.94
N LEU A 17 17.74 -11.34 -22.12
CA LEU A 17 16.90 -12.52 -22.38
C LEU A 17 16.14 -12.40 -23.71
N ARG A 18 15.67 -11.20 -24.06
CA ARG A 18 14.96 -10.95 -25.30
C ARG A 18 15.91 -10.88 -26.49
N ASP A 19 16.98 -10.09 -26.38
CA ASP A 19 17.77 -9.67 -27.53
C ASP A 19 18.95 -10.63 -27.81
N TRP A 20 19.42 -11.38 -26.81
CA TRP A 20 20.49 -12.38 -27.01
C TRP A 20 19.95 -13.81 -27.03
N LEU A 21 19.06 -14.16 -26.10
CA LEU A 21 18.55 -15.52 -25.96
C LEU A 21 17.23 -15.75 -26.70
N GLY A 22 16.51 -14.69 -27.08
CA GLY A 22 15.20 -14.77 -27.75
C GLY A 22 14.10 -15.40 -26.90
N ALA A 23 14.34 -15.70 -25.63
CA ALA A 23 13.47 -16.51 -24.79
C ALA A 23 13.54 -16.11 -23.31
N GLY A 24 12.46 -16.36 -22.55
CA GLY A 24 12.44 -16.17 -21.10
C GLY A 24 12.22 -14.72 -20.61
N SER A 25 12.24 -13.73 -21.50
CA SER A 25 11.96 -12.33 -21.18
C SER A 25 10.59 -12.15 -20.49
N SER A 26 9.54 -12.79 -21.03
CA SER A 26 8.19 -12.73 -20.44
C SER A 26 8.11 -13.35 -19.05
N LYS A 27 8.86 -14.44 -18.79
CA LYS A 27 8.91 -15.07 -17.45
C LYS A 27 9.61 -14.20 -16.43
N ALA A 28 10.70 -13.54 -16.82
CA ALA A 28 11.38 -12.56 -15.98
C ALA A 28 10.47 -11.35 -15.68
N ASN A 29 9.66 -10.93 -16.65
CA ASN A 29 8.66 -9.88 -16.47
C ASN A 29 7.55 -10.27 -15.49
N ASP A 30 6.95 -11.45 -15.65
CA ASP A 30 5.91 -11.96 -14.74
C ASP A 30 6.38 -11.97 -13.28
N LEU A 31 7.61 -12.45 -13.06
CA LEU A 31 8.22 -12.47 -11.74
C LEU A 31 8.52 -11.05 -11.22
N ALA A 32 9.02 -10.16 -12.08
CA ALA A 32 9.26 -8.76 -11.73
C ALA A 32 7.96 -8.06 -11.31
N GLN A 33 6.85 -8.30 -12.02
CA GLN A 33 5.54 -7.74 -11.69
C GLN A 33 5.03 -8.22 -10.33
N ALA A 34 5.12 -9.52 -10.04
CA ALA A 34 4.73 -10.09 -8.75
C ALA A 34 5.56 -9.52 -7.59
N MET A 35 6.88 -9.46 -7.76
CA MET A 35 7.80 -8.89 -6.77
C MET A 35 7.58 -7.39 -6.57
N PHE A 36 7.34 -6.65 -7.66
CA PHE A 36 7.03 -5.22 -7.61
C PHE A 36 5.75 -4.94 -6.84
N ALA A 37 4.68 -5.68 -7.11
CA ALA A 37 3.41 -5.52 -6.38
C ALA A 37 3.59 -5.74 -4.87
N LEU A 38 4.31 -6.79 -4.49
CA LEU A 38 4.63 -7.07 -3.08
C LEU A 38 5.50 -5.97 -2.46
N TYR A 39 6.51 -5.51 -3.19
CA TYR A 39 7.37 -4.42 -2.77
C TYR A 39 6.57 -3.16 -2.48
N VAL A 40 5.70 -2.74 -3.41
CA VAL A 40 4.85 -1.56 -3.25
C VAL A 40 3.94 -1.71 -2.03
N ALA A 41 3.28 -2.86 -1.86
CA ALA A 41 2.41 -3.10 -0.72
C ALA A 41 3.11 -2.87 0.63
N VAL A 42 4.33 -3.38 0.77
CA VAL A 42 5.12 -3.25 2.01
C VAL A 42 5.77 -1.87 2.12
N ALA A 43 6.32 -1.34 1.03
CA ALA A 43 7.02 -0.06 1.00
C ALA A 43 6.06 1.10 1.31
N LEU A 44 4.83 1.09 0.80
CA LEU A 44 3.84 2.12 1.09
C LEU A 44 3.48 2.15 2.58
N ARG A 45 3.26 0.97 3.19
CA ARG A 45 3.06 0.88 4.64
C ARG A 45 4.27 1.41 5.41
N HIS A 46 5.46 1.04 4.97
CA HIS A 46 6.70 1.46 5.62
C HIS A 46 6.95 2.96 5.51
N ALA A 47 6.61 3.57 4.38
CA ALA A 47 6.66 5.02 4.17
C ALA A 47 5.61 5.74 5.01
N ALA A 48 4.38 5.23 5.06
CA ALA A 48 3.31 5.78 5.90
C ALA A 48 3.69 5.79 7.39
N ARG A 49 4.34 4.72 7.88
CA ARG A 49 4.83 4.65 9.27
C ARG A 49 5.91 5.67 9.62
N ARG A 50 6.65 6.21 8.65
CA ARG A 50 7.71 7.20 8.90
C ARG A 50 7.20 8.63 8.91
N ASP A 51 5.88 8.84 8.92
CA ASP A 51 5.27 10.16 8.83
C ASP A 51 5.81 10.98 7.62
N ALA A 52 6.21 10.28 6.55
CA ALA A 52 6.52 10.90 5.26
C ALA A 52 5.23 11.33 4.53
N HIS A 53 4.15 11.57 5.27
CA HIS A 53 2.96 12.22 4.77
C HIS A 53 3.36 13.65 4.40
N LEU A 54 3.37 13.93 3.10
CA LEU A 54 3.52 15.26 2.54
C LEU A 54 2.51 16.19 3.23
N VAL A 55 2.95 16.90 4.26
CA VAL A 55 2.19 17.97 4.88
C VAL A 55 2.03 19.01 3.79
N SER A 56 0.85 19.11 3.20
CA SER A 56 0.59 19.96 2.03
C SER A 56 0.86 21.45 2.31
N ARG A 57 0.93 21.85 3.60
CA ARG A 57 1.37 23.17 4.07
C ARG A 57 2.02 23.10 5.46
N PRO A 58 3.35 22.93 5.58
CA PRO A 58 4.03 22.98 6.87
C PRO A 58 3.87 24.36 7.54
N ASP A 59 3.71 25.44 6.77
CA ASP A 59 3.47 26.81 7.31
C ASP A 59 2.20 26.94 8.14
N LEU A 60 1.17 26.15 7.86
CA LEU A 60 -0.09 26.21 8.61
C LEU A 60 -0.10 25.31 9.84
N THR A 61 0.97 24.57 10.13
CA THR A 61 1.03 23.70 11.32
C THR A 61 0.94 24.50 12.62
N HIS A 62 1.42 25.75 12.60
CA HIS A 62 1.39 26.68 13.73
C HIS A 62 0.19 27.66 13.68
N ALA A 63 -0.44 27.85 12.51
CA ALA A 63 -1.47 28.87 12.28
C ALA A 63 -2.93 28.41 12.56
N GLY A 64 -3.13 27.21 13.12
CA GLY A 64 -4.45 26.61 13.28
C GLY A 64 -4.87 26.41 14.73
N GLY A 65 -6.05 26.92 15.09
CA GLY A 65 -6.72 26.59 16.36
C GLY A 65 -6.88 25.08 16.56
N ARG A 66 -7.13 24.65 17.80
CA ARG A 66 -7.19 23.24 18.23
C ARG A 66 -8.08 22.36 17.35
N TRP A 67 -9.23 22.88 16.94
CA TRP A 67 -10.16 22.26 15.99
C TRP A 67 -9.53 21.89 14.63
N LEU A 68 -8.75 22.80 14.05
CA LEU A 68 -8.16 22.61 12.72
C LEU A 68 -7.06 21.55 12.74
N ARG A 69 -6.33 21.42 13.85
CA ARG A 69 -5.35 20.34 14.05
C ARG A 69 -6.03 18.97 14.14
N THR A 70 -7.15 18.88 14.87
CA THR A 70 -7.93 17.64 14.96
C THR A 70 -8.52 17.24 13.60
N LEU A 71 -9.08 18.19 12.85
CA LEU A 71 -9.59 17.93 11.49
C LEU A 71 -8.50 17.42 10.55
N ARG A 72 -7.27 17.95 10.64
CA ARG A 72 -6.15 17.45 9.82
C ARG A 72 -5.72 16.04 10.20
N GLY A 73 -5.73 15.70 11.49
CA GLY A 73 -5.38 14.36 11.98
C GLY A 73 -6.44 13.31 11.63
N VAL A 74 -7.72 13.71 11.52
CA VAL A 74 -8.85 12.80 11.28
C VAL A 74 -9.26 12.75 9.80
N GLY A 75 -9.03 13.81 9.02
CA GLY A 75 -9.51 13.93 7.65
C GLY A 75 -8.92 12.88 6.69
N ALA A 76 -7.60 12.68 6.73
CA ALA A 76 -6.93 11.66 5.92
C ALA A 76 -7.42 10.23 6.21
N PRO A 77 -7.45 9.76 7.48
CA PRO A 77 -7.93 8.41 7.76
C PRO A 77 -9.43 8.24 7.50
N LEU A 78 -10.28 9.27 7.72
CA LEU A 78 -11.71 9.19 7.36
C LEU A 78 -11.93 9.08 5.85
N ALA A 79 -11.08 9.70 5.04
CA ALA A 79 -11.17 9.57 3.59
C ALA A 79 -10.71 8.18 3.13
N ILE A 80 -9.61 7.64 3.67
CA ILE A 80 -8.99 6.41 3.17
C ILE A 80 -9.68 5.15 3.71
N LEU A 81 -10.05 5.14 4.99
CA LEU A 81 -10.58 3.96 5.69
C LEU A 81 -11.79 3.31 5.01
N PRO A 82 -12.88 4.03 4.64
CA PRO A 82 -14.06 3.39 4.05
C PRO A 82 -13.73 2.72 2.71
N TRP A 83 -12.89 3.35 1.89
CA TRP A 83 -12.47 2.78 0.62
C TRP A 83 -11.56 1.56 0.80
N ALA A 84 -10.60 1.63 1.72
CA ALA A 84 -9.72 0.51 2.00
C ALA A 84 -10.51 -0.72 2.51
N LEU A 85 -11.49 -0.51 3.40
CA LEU A 85 -12.39 -1.56 3.88
C LEU A 85 -13.27 -2.11 2.76
N PHE A 86 -13.83 -1.24 1.91
CA PHE A 86 -14.63 -1.65 0.76
C PHE A 86 -13.83 -2.54 -0.21
N VAL A 87 -12.59 -2.15 -0.53
CA VAL A 87 -11.68 -2.94 -1.38
C VAL A 87 -11.36 -4.28 -0.72
N CYS A 88 -11.14 -4.31 0.60
CA CYS A 88 -10.94 -5.58 1.31
C CYS A 88 -12.15 -6.49 1.20
N TRP A 89 -13.35 -5.95 1.45
CA TRP A 89 -14.59 -6.71 1.37
C TRP A 89 -14.80 -7.29 -0.03
N GLN A 90 -14.83 -6.44 -1.05
CA GLN A 90 -15.18 -6.85 -2.41
C GLN A 90 -14.06 -7.62 -3.10
N GLY A 91 -12.80 -7.30 -2.78
CA GLY A 91 -11.63 -7.94 -3.36
C GLY A 91 -11.39 -9.36 -2.84
N THR A 92 -11.69 -9.64 -1.57
CA THR A 92 -11.43 -10.94 -0.94
C THR A 92 -11.96 -12.14 -1.73
N PRO A 93 -13.24 -12.22 -2.13
CA PRO A 93 -13.75 -13.38 -2.87
C PRO A 93 -13.07 -13.56 -4.23
N MET A 94 -12.73 -12.45 -4.91
CA MET A 94 -12.00 -12.48 -6.18
C MET A 94 -10.58 -13.02 -5.97
N VAL A 95 -9.83 -12.50 -5.00
CA VAL A 95 -8.46 -12.95 -4.70
C VAL A 95 -8.48 -14.40 -4.25
N TRP A 96 -9.44 -14.81 -3.42
CA TRP A 96 -9.56 -16.18 -2.96
C TRP A 96 -9.77 -17.18 -4.11
N ARG A 97 -10.62 -16.83 -5.09
CA ARG A 97 -10.80 -17.64 -6.30
C ARG A 97 -9.51 -17.71 -7.12
N SER A 98 -8.83 -16.57 -7.28
CA SER A 98 -7.56 -16.47 -8.00
C SER A 98 -6.46 -17.35 -7.39
N VAL A 99 -6.33 -17.35 -6.06
CA VAL A 99 -5.36 -18.17 -5.33
C VAL A 99 -5.70 -19.66 -5.48
N ARG A 100 -6.96 -20.05 -5.31
CA ARG A 100 -7.38 -21.46 -5.49
C ARG A 100 -7.18 -21.97 -6.92
N GLY A 101 -7.35 -21.08 -7.91
CA GLY A 101 -7.13 -21.40 -9.32
C GLY A 101 -5.67 -21.27 -9.77
N LEU A 102 -4.73 -20.90 -8.87
CA LEU A 102 -3.34 -20.56 -9.20
C LEU A 102 -3.24 -19.69 -10.45
N GLU A 103 -4.02 -18.60 -10.48
CA GLU A 103 -4.25 -17.83 -11.70
C GLU A 103 -2.97 -17.48 -12.43
N SER A 104 -2.95 -17.86 -13.70
CA SER A 104 -1.82 -17.67 -14.59
C SER A 104 -1.84 -16.31 -15.28
N PHE A 105 -0.67 -15.84 -15.68
CA PHE A 105 -0.56 -14.68 -16.56
C PHE A 105 -1.18 -15.01 -17.94
N PRO A 106 -1.99 -14.10 -18.51
CA PRO A 106 -2.73 -14.38 -19.75
C PRO A 106 -1.81 -14.60 -20.96
N GLU A 107 -0.68 -13.90 -21.01
CA GLU A 107 0.26 -13.95 -22.15
C GLU A 107 1.22 -15.15 -22.09
N THR A 108 1.53 -15.66 -20.90
CA THR A 108 2.58 -16.68 -20.70
C THR A 108 2.07 -17.99 -20.12
N ALA A 109 0.81 -18.03 -19.69
CA ALA A 109 0.18 -19.12 -18.94
C ALA A 109 0.93 -19.53 -17.66
N ASN A 110 1.89 -18.72 -17.19
CA ASN A 110 2.70 -19.02 -16.03
C ASN A 110 1.90 -18.77 -14.74
N PRO A 111 1.79 -19.73 -13.79
CA PRO A 111 1.10 -19.51 -12.53
C PRO A 111 1.82 -18.44 -11.71
N GLY A 112 1.10 -17.40 -11.28
CA GLY A 112 1.70 -16.34 -10.47
C GLY A 112 0.96 -15.00 -10.47
N TYR A 113 0.00 -14.80 -11.37
CA TYR A 113 -0.77 -13.57 -11.42
C TYR A 113 -1.60 -13.35 -10.15
N PHE A 114 -2.01 -14.43 -9.49
CA PHE A 114 -2.67 -14.38 -8.18
C PHE A 114 -1.83 -13.64 -7.12
N VAL A 115 -0.49 -13.67 -7.20
CA VAL A 115 0.40 -12.97 -6.25
C VAL A 115 0.21 -11.47 -6.33
N VAL A 116 0.00 -10.92 -7.53
CA VAL A 116 -0.29 -9.50 -7.73
C VAL A 116 -1.60 -9.13 -7.05
N LYS A 117 -2.64 -9.94 -7.23
CA LYS A 117 -3.94 -9.73 -6.58
C LYS A 117 -3.87 -9.82 -5.05
N VAL A 118 -3.12 -10.80 -4.53
CA VAL A 118 -2.85 -10.92 -3.10
C VAL A 118 -2.10 -9.69 -2.58
N ALA A 119 -1.08 -9.21 -3.30
CA ALA A 119 -0.32 -8.03 -2.91
C ALA A 119 -1.19 -6.76 -2.89
N LEU A 120 -2.12 -6.61 -3.84
CA LEU A 120 -3.09 -5.51 -3.86
C LEU A 120 -4.05 -5.58 -2.67
N LEU A 121 -4.59 -6.77 -2.36
CA LEU A 121 -5.44 -6.96 -1.20
C LEU A 121 -4.69 -6.71 0.11
N LEU A 122 -3.43 -7.16 0.18
CA LEU A 122 -2.53 -6.87 1.29
C LEU A 122 -2.32 -5.37 1.45
N LEU A 123 -2.02 -4.64 0.38
CA LEU A 123 -1.88 -3.18 0.43
C LEU A 123 -3.14 -2.52 0.99
N ALA A 124 -4.33 -2.90 0.50
CA ALA A 124 -5.60 -2.36 1.00
C ALA A 124 -5.79 -2.65 2.50
N ALA A 125 -5.50 -3.87 2.95
CA ALA A 125 -5.57 -4.24 4.37
C ALA A 125 -4.59 -3.44 5.23
N LEU A 126 -3.38 -3.20 4.73
CA LEU A 126 -2.37 -2.40 5.42
C LEU A 126 -2.79 -0.93 5.54
N LEU A 127 -3.40 -0.36 4.49
CA LEU A 127 -3.95 0.99 4.50
C LEU A 127 -5.13 1.12 5.45
N ALA A 128 -6.04 0.14 5.49
CA ALA A 128 -7.15 0.12 6.44
C ALA A 128 -6.64 0.08 7.89
N LEU A 129 -5.68 -0.81 8.19
CA LEU A 129 -5.09 -0.91 9.52
C LEU A 129 -4.36 0.36 9.94
N GLN A 130 -3.58 0.97 9.03
CA GLN A 130 -2.89 2.23 9.28
C GLN A 130 -3.91 3.36 9.57
N SER A 131 -4.95 3.46 8.74
CA SER A 131 -5.99 4.50 8.90
C SER A 131 -6.77 4.34 10.21
N LEU A 132 -7.03 3.11 10.66
CA LEU A 132 -7.63 2.85 11.98
C LEU A 132 -6.73 3.31 13.11
N VAL A 133 -5.43 3.02 13.04
CA VAL A 133 -4.44 3.44 14.04
C VAL A 133 -4.35 4.97 14.10
N ASP A 134 -4.32 5.63 12.95
CA ASP A 134 -4.22 7.10 12.86
C ASP A 134 -5.49 7.78 13.40
N LEU A 135 -6.67 7.24 13.06
CA LEU A 135 -7.94 7.70 13.63
C LEU A 135 -7.97 7.53 15.15
N TRP A 136 -7.52 6.38 15.67
CA TRP A 136 -7.49 6.14 17.10
C TRP A 136 -6.55 7.09 17.84
N ARG A 137 -5.36 7.35 17.28
CA ARG A 137 -4.40 8.32 17.81
C ARG A 137 -5.00 9.73 17.83
N ALA A 138 -5.63 10.15 16.74
CA ALA A 138 -6.25 11.46 16.64
C ALA A 138 -7.39 11.66 17.66
N VAL A 139 -8.25 10.65 17.86
CA VAL A 139 -9.32 10.69 18.87
C VAL A 139 -8.75 10.76 20.29
N ARG A 140 -7.70 9.98 20.60
CA ARG A 140 -7.03 10.04 21.92
C ARG A 140 -6.43 11.41 22.22
N GLN A 141 -5.77 12.03 21.24
CA GLN A 141 -5.20 13.37 21.38
C GLN A 141 -6.29 14.43 21.58
N ALA A 142 -7.43 14.29 20.87
CA ALA A 142 -8.59 15.15 21.07
C ALA A 142 -9.16 15.03 22.49
N ALA A 143 -9.31 13.81 23.01
CA ALA A 143 -9.82 13.57 24.36
C ALA A 143 -8.88 14.07 25.47
N ALA A 144 -7.57 13.79 25.37
CA ALA A 144 -6.58 14.19 26.36
C ALA A 144 -6.48 15.71 26.52
N SER A 145 -6.67 16.45 25.43
CA SER A 145 -6.63 17.91 25.48
C SER A 145 -7.88 18.53 26.14
N THR A 146 -8.99 17.79 26.28
CA THR A 146 -10.25 18.28 26.87
C THR A 146 -10.26 18.15 28.39
N GLY A 147 -9.46 17.25 28.96
CA GLY A 147 -9.32 17.06 30.40
C GLY A 147 -8.36 18.03 31.11
N GLY A 148 -7.61 18.87 30.38
CA GLY A 148 -6.65 19.82 30.95
C GLY A 148 -7.22 21.21 31.28
N ASN A 149 -8.54 21.39 31.26
CA ASN A 149 -9.19 22.67 31.51
C ASN A 149 -10.18 22.54 32.67
N THR A 150 -9.65 22.34 33.88
CA THR A 150 -10.36 22.67 35.12
C THR A 150 -9.72 23.93 35.71
N PRO A 151 -10.54 24.89 36.17
CA PRO A 151 -10.14 26.27 36.50
C PRO A 151 -9.16 26.38 37.67
#